data_AF-A0A2E3W081-F1
#
_entry.id   AF-A0A2E3W081-F1
#
_cell.length_a   1.000
_cell.length_b   1.000
_cell.length_c   1.000
_cell.angle_alpha   90.00
_cell.angle_beta   90.00
_cell.angle_gamma   90.00
#
_symmetry.space_group_name_H-M   'P 1'
#
loop_
_entity.id
_entity.type
_entity.pdbx_description
1 polymer ?
#
loop_
_entity_poly.entity_id
_entity_poly.type
_entity_poly.pdbx_seq_one_letter_code
_entity_poly.pdbx_strand_id
1 'polypeptide(L)'
;MRLIILFTLIFGSAFGADITRYDGPTYPLDKADVCEQDLEEAKNVMAALDSFQFVEGSCGQVGRNIVQLKFSYAHPFTRRIERFYKRLPDHKTCDYFSRVVKHNFENMDISTIASFCIGTTLNVDYIDEDFTVFSAPHLPVQFSEETDCRKFVNKMSDKFSAQSVHTLINTCRKVPVRPFKHVYTPVMHIAASYELQVKTITGKRVAEGQCKVSEESYKTKFKDVNVDLIHAGCSKKGNSEFELLIYIKKFKGPWIKKFVGSVYSDVMECEAQLERSENVIASQGNTPIYSYCNLFNKTYSPIVYFVKK
;
A
#
# COMPACT_ATOMS: atom_id res chain seq x y z
N MET A 1 58.56 4.12 20.37
CA MET A 1 57.37 4.83 20.90
C MET A 1 56.65 5.47 19.73
N ARG A 2 55.45 4.95 19.43
CA ARG A 2 54.29 5.57 18.74
C ARG A 2 54.56 6.60 17.63
N LEU A 3 54.17 6.29 16.39
CA LEU A 3 52.89 6.81 15.88
C LEU A 3 52.46 6.02 14.63
N ILE A 4 51.40 5.24 14.81
CA ILE A 4 50.53 4.76 13.73
C ILE A 4 49.93 6.03 13.13
N ILE A 5 50.43 6.49 11.98
CA ILE A 5 49.73 7.50 11.19
C ILE A 5 48.58 6.78 10.52
N LEU A 6 47.44 6.99 11.15
CA LEU A 6 46.07 6.71 10.75
C LEU A 6 45.90 6.40 9.26
N PHE A 7 45.54 5.13 9.04
CA PHE A 7 44.48 4.74 8.11
C PHE A 7 43.21 5.59 8.39
N THR A 8 43.15 6.79 7.84
CA THR A 8 41.88 7.49 7.58
C THR A 8 42.02 8.27 6.27
N LEU A 9 42.35 7.54 5.19
CA LEU A 9 41.82 7.92 3.88
C LEU A 9 40.33 7.63 3.96
N ILE A 10 39.64 8.70 4.37
CA ILE A 10 38.20 8.87 4.34
C ILE A 10 37.74 8.32 2.99
N PHE A 11 37.09 7.15 3.03
CA PHE A 11 36.11 6.77 2.03
C PHE A 11 34.95 7.76 2.17
N GLY A 12 35.21 9.01 1.83
CA GLY A 12 34.20 9.96 1.43
C GLY A 12 33.78 9.43 0.09
N SER A 13 32.87 8.47 0.10
CA SER A 13 32.01 8.21 -1.04
C SER A 13 31.47 9.57 -1.45
N ALA A 14 32.10 10.17 -2.46
CA ALA A 14 31.55 11.27 -3.21
C ALA A 14 30.34 10.71 -3.96
N PHE A 15 29.27 10.45 -3.20
CA PHE A 15 27.94 10.34 -3.74
C PHE A 15 27.69 11.71 -4.38
N GLY A 16 27.69 11.77 -5.70
CA GLY A 16 27.47 13.03 -6.39
C GLY A 16 26.16 13.64 -5.88
N ALA A 17 26.23 14.94 -5.64
CA ALA A 17 25.08 15.73 -5.24
C ALA A 17 24.41 16.26 -6.51
N ASP A 18 23.12 16.01 -6.64
CA ASP A 18 22.29 16.67 -7.64
C ASP A 18 21.65 17.90 -7.03
N ILE A 19 21.47 18.95 -7.85
CA ILE A 19 20.65 20.10 -7.50
C ILE A 19 19.30 19.95 -8.20
N THR A 20 18.24 19.82 -7.41
CA THR A 20 16.88 19.65 -7.92
C THR A 20 16.03 20.86 -7.57
N ARG A 21 15.17 21.27 -8.51
CA ARG A 21 14.13 22.27 -8.29
C ARG A 21 12.88 21.60 -7.73
N TYR A 22 12.36 22.16 -6.65
CA TYR A 22 11.09 21.81 -6.04
C TYR A 22 10.02 22.86 -6.38
N ASP A 23 8.88 22.38 -6.85
CA ASP A 23 7.67 23.19 -7.05
C ASP A 23 6.56 22.66 -6.11
N GLY A 24 6.27 23.47 -5.09
CA GLY A 24 5.39 23.12 -3.99
C GLY A 24 3.97 23.68 -4.10
N PRO A 25 3.27 23.85 -2.96
CA PRO A 25 1.92 24.39 -2.89
C PRO A 25 1.79 25.81 -3.46
N THR A 26 0.57 26.13 -3.89
CA THR A 26 0.18 27.46 -4.36
C THR A 26 -0.80 28.11 -3.40
N TYR A 27 -0.64 29.41 -3.17
CA TYR A 27 -1.45 30.19 -2.24
C TYR A 27 -2.03 31.42 -2.95
N PRO A 28 -3.21 31.90 -2.54
CA PRO A 28 -3.64 33.26 -2.84
C PRO A 28 -2.56 34.29 -2.46
N LEU A 29 -2.44 35.38 -3.23
CA LEU A 29 -1.41 36.41 -3.00
C LEU A 29 -1.48 37.05 -1.60
N ASP A 30 -2.68 37.14 -1.02
CA ASP A 30 -2.91 37.62 0.35
C ASP A 30 -2.52 36.60 1.45
N LYS A 31 -2.01 35.44 1.05
CA LYS A 31 -1.44 34.37 1.90
C LYS A 31 0.04 34.13 1.63
N ALA A 32 0.75 35.15 1.11
CA ALA A 32 2.19 35.07 0.90
C ALA A 32 2.99 34.86 2.19
N ASP A 33 2.50 35.39 3.32
CA ASP A 33 3.07 35.15 4.65
C ASP A 33 3.03 33.66 5.05
N VAL A 34 1.93 32.97 4.78
CA VAL A 34 1.80 31.52 5.02
C VAL A 34 2.74 30.73 4.12
N CYS A 35 2.86 31.14 2.87
CA CYS A 35 3.81 30.51 1.95
C CYS A 35 5.26 30.62 2.46
N GLU A 36 5.67 31.80 2.95
CA GLU A 36 7.01 32.00 3.51
C GLU A 36 7.22 31.20 4.80
N GLN A 37 6.18 31.03 5.63
CA GLN A 37 6.23 30.12 6.78
C GLN A 37 6.47 28.67 6.36
N ASP A 38 5.77 28.19 5.34
CA ASP A 38 5.94 26.83 4.82
C ASP A 38 7.33 26.64 4.16
N LEU A 39 7.92 27.70 3.58
CA LEU A 39 9.30 27.69 3.10
C LEU A 39 10.30 27.52 4.26
N GLU A 40 10.10 28.24 5.37
CA GLU A 40 10.94 28.08 6.57
C GLU A 40 10.76 26.70 7.22
N GLU A 41 9.54 26.14 7.26
CA GLU A 41 9.31 24.76 7.70
C GLU A 41 10.08 23.76 6.83
N ALA A 42 10.00 23.89 5.50
CA ALA A 42 10.73 23.03 4.57
C ALA A 42 12.26 23.15 4.76
N LYS A 43 12.78 24.37 4.96
CA LYS A 43 14.21 24.59 5.27
C LYS A 43 14.62 23.88 6.55
N ASN A 44 13.83 23.98 7.61
CA ASN A 44 14.12 23.34 8.89
C ASN A 44 14.11 21.82 8.78
N VAL A 45 13.15 21.24 8.06
CA VAL A 45 13.11 19.80 7.78
C VAL A 45 14.36 19.35 7.01
N MET A 46 14.76 20.08 5.97
CA MET A 46 15.97 19.76 5.21
C MET A 46 17.25 19.92 6.04
N ALA A 47 17.35 20.96 6.87
CA ALA A 47 18.51 21.19 7.72
C ALA A 47 18.69 20.12 8.80
N ALA A 48 17.62 19.42 9.18
CA ALA A 48 17.68 18.27 10.08
C ALA A 48 18.20 16.99 9.40
N LEU A 49 18.38 16.99 8.07
CA LEU A 49 18.83 15.86 7.30
C LEU A 49 20.24 16.11 6.77
N ASP A 50 21.25 15.43 7.34
CA ASP A 50 22.68 15.63 7.05
C ASP A 50 23.06 15.60 5.56
N SER A 51 22.24 14.96 4.71
CA SER A 51 22.50 14.79 3.28
C SER A 51 21.74 15.78 2.38
N PHE A 52 20.96 16.70 2.95
CA PHE A 52 20.20 17.70 2.19
C PHE A 52 20.74 19.10 2.48
N GLN A 53 20.84 19.91 1.43
CA GLN A 53 21.24 21.31 1.57
C GLN A 53 20.27 22.20 0.80
N PHE A 54 19.61 23.12 1.50
CA PHE A 54 18.87 24.19 0.87
C PHE A 54 19.84 25.12 0.12
N VAL A 55 19.53 25.45 -1.14
CA VAL A 55 20.36 26.35 -1.96
C VAL A 55 19.74 27.75 -1.98
N GLU A 56 18.53 27.85 -2.52
CA GLU A 56 17.78 29.10 -2.63
C GLU A 56 16.29 28.80 -2.78
N GLY A 57 15.43 29.77 -2.47
CA GLY A 57 13.99 29.59 -2.60
C GLY A 57 13.22 30.82 -2.17
N SER A 58 11.97 30.89 -2.60
CA SER A 58 11.05 32.00 -2.31
C SER A 58 9.61 31.60 -2.59
N CYS A 59 8.67 32.40 -2.08
CA CYS A 59 7.30 32.39 -2.54
C CYS A 59 7.11 33.33 -3.72
N GLY A 60 7.42 32.82 -4.92
CA GLY A 60 7.33 33.59 -6.16
C GLY A 60 5.89 33.70 -6.68
N GLN A 61 5.52 34.88 -7.15
CA GLN A 61 4.23 35.09 -7.83
C GLN A 61 4.17 34.28 -9.14
N VAL A 62 3.14 33.44 -9.28
CA VAL A 62 2.87 32.59 -10.45
C VAL A 62 1.51 32.93 -11.04
N GLY A 63 1.40 34.12 -11.63
CA GLY A 63 0.15 34.63 -12.22
C GLY A 63 -0.40 35.83 -11.47
N ARG A 64 -1.65 36.23 -11.75
CA ARG A 64 -2.17 37.52 -11.25
C ARG A 64 -2.31 37.59 -9.74
N ASN A 65 -2.84 36.56 -9.09
CA ASN A 65 -3.20 36.57 -7.66
C ASN A 65 -2.74 35.30 -6.91
N ILE A 66 -1.66 34.66 -7.35
CA ILE A 66 -1.20 33.39 -6.80
C ILE A 66 0.31 33.47 -6.56
N VAL A 67 0.77 33.00 -5.41
CA VAL A 67 2.18 32.73 -5.11
C VAL A 67 2.40 31.22 -5.00
N GLN A 68 3.60 30.75 -5.32
CA GLN A 68 3.97 29.35 -5.21
C GLN A 68 5.28 29.23 -4.47
N LEU A 69 5.32 28.28 -3.53
CA LEU A 69 6.54 27.91 -2.84
C LEU A 69 7.46 27.18 -3.83
N LYS A 70 8.66 27.74 -4.03
CA LYS A 70 9.69 27.16 -4.91
C LYS A 70 11.05 27.24 -4.25
N PHE A 71 11.81 26.16 -4.32
CA PHE A 71 13.21 26.17 -3.89
C PHE A 71 14.06 25.19 -4.67
N SER A 72 15.36 25.40 -4.63
CA SER A 72 16.38 24.48 -5.12
C SER A 72 17.09 23.87 -3.92
N TYR A 73 17.36 22.57 -3.99
CA TYR A 73 18.05 21.83 -2.94
C TYR A 73 19.06 20.85 -3.53
N ALA A 74 20.18 20.68 -2.84
CA ALA A 74 21.16 19.65 -3.14
C ALA A 74 20.85 18.39 -2.33
N HIS A 75 20.98 17.23 -2.96
CA HIS A 75 20.70 15.93 -2.34
C HIS A 75 21.59 14.84 -2.98
N PRO A 76 21.86 13.71 -2.29
CA PRO A 76 22.53 12.58 -2.92
C PRO A 76 21.63 11.95 -3.99
N PHE A 77 22.20 11.35 -5.03
CA PHE A 77 21.43 10.68 -6.08
C PHE A 77 20.40 9.64 -5.58
N THR A 78 20.65 9.04 -4.41
CA THR A 78 19.81 7.98 -3.83
C THR A 78 18.65 8.48 -2.99
N ARG A 79 18.59 9.77 -2.64
CA ARG A 79 17.50 10.35 -1.82
C ARG A 79 17.04 11.63 -2.47
N ARG A 80 15.73 11.83 -2.58
CA ARG A 80 15.16 13.08 -3.11
C ARG A 80 13.79 13.34 -2.49
N ILE A 81 13.27 14.55 -2.72
CA ILE A 81 11.88 14.83 -2.41
C ILE A 81 11.01 14.06 -3.42
N GLU A 82 10.22 13.13 -2.91
CA GLU A 82 9.21 12.38 -3.64
C GLU A 82 7.81 12.90 -3.29
N ARG A 83 6.81 12.54 -4.11
CA ARG A 83 5.42 12.98 -3.93
C ARG A 83 4.48 11.79 -3.87
N PHE A 84 3.83 11.60 -2.72
CA PHE A 84 2.62 10.80 -2.62
C PHE A 84 1.44 11.66 -3.07
N TYR A 85 0.67 11.21 -4.07
CA TYR A 85 -0.53 11.91 -4.49
C TYR A 85 -1.74 10.98 -4.58
N LYS A 86 -2.91 11.51 -4.22
CA LYS A 86 -4.17 10.77 -4.27
C LYS A 86 -5.36 11.68 -4.57
N ARG A 87 -6.13 11.31 -5.59
CA ARG A 87 -7.44 11.93 -5.82
C ARG A 87 -8.47 11.42 -4.81
N LEU A 88 -9.11 12.37 -4.14
CA LEU A 88 -10.16 12.16 -3.14
C LEU A 88 -11.52 12.67 -3.67
N PRO A 89 -12.63 12.31 -3.02
CA PRO A 89 -13.97 12.63 -3.52
C PRO A 89 -14.26 14.13 -3.58
N ASP A 90 -13.78 14.89 -2.59
CA ASP A 90 -14.04 16.32 -2.43
C ASP A 90 -12.88 17.01 -1.68
N HIS A 91 -12.88 18.35 -1.71
CA HIS A 91 -11.83 19.17 -1.11
C HIS A 91 -11.78 19.02 0.42
N LYS A 92 -12.94 18.93 1.09
CA LYS A 92 -12.99 18.75 2.56
C LYS A 92 -12.35 17.43 2.99
N THR A 93 -12.58 16.36 2.24
CA THR A 93 -11.95 15.05 2.45
C THR A 93 -10.45 15.14 2.19
N CYS A 94 -10.04 15.94 1.19
CA CYS A 94 -8.64 16.23 0.95
C CYS A 94 -7.97 16.91 2.14
N ASP A 95 -8.54 17.99 2.66
CA ASP A 95 -7.98 18.73 3.80
C ASP A 95 -7.91 17.89 5.08
N TYR A 96 -8.84 16.95 5.26
CA TYR A 96 -8.77 15.98 6.34
C TYR A 96 -7.59 15.02 6.15
N PHE A 97 -7.48 14.40 4.96
CA PHE A 97 -6.42 13.44 4.70
C PHE A 97 -5.03 14.06 4.52
N SER A 98 -4.90 15.35 4.21
CA SER A 98 -3.60 16.03 4.21
C SER A 98 -2.95 16.01 5.59
N ARG A 99 -3.73 16.25 6.65
CA ARG A 99 -3.25 16.19 8.04
C ARG A 99 -3.02 14.76 8.50
N VAL A 100 -3.96 13.87 8.19
CA VAL A 100 -3.86 12.45 8.60
C VAL A 100 -2.65 11.78 7.94
N VAL A 101 -2.43 11.99 6.64
CA VAL A 101 -1.29 11.37 5.95
C VAL A 101 0.03 12.00 6.38
N LYS A 102 0.11 13.33 6.57
CA LYS A 102 1.30 13.97 7.16
C LYS A 102 1.65 13.35 8.52
N HIS A 103 0.67 13.27 9.42
CA HIS A 103 0.87 12.65 10.73
C HIS A 103 1.29 11.18 10.65
N ASN A 104 0.73 10.41 9.71
CA ASN A 104 1.12 9.02 9.50
C ASN A 104 2.54 8.88 8.96
N PHE A 105 3.00 9.80 8.10
CA PHE A 105 4.39 9.84 7.62
C PHE A 105 5.34 10.17 8.77
N GLU A 106 5.01 11.16 9.59
CA GLU A 106 5.81 11.53 10.77
C GLU A 106 5.94 10.37 11.77
N ASN A 107 4.87 9.62 12.02
CA ASN A 107 4.89 8.41 12.86
C ASN A 107 5.68 7.23 12.25
N MET A 108 6.00 7.30 10.96
CA MET A 108 6.83 6.34 10.25
C MET A 108 8.29 6.80 10.15
N ASP A 109 8.67 7.90 10.82
CA ASP A 109 9.97 8.56 10.67
C ASP A 109 10.24 9.03 9.21
N ILE A 110 9.19 9.22 8.41
CA ILE A 110 9.28 9.80 7.07
C ILE A 110 9.14 11.31 7.16
N SER A 111 10.20 12.02 6.84
CA SER A 111 10.23 13.49 6.87
C SER A 111 9.33 14.08 5.79
N THR A 112 8.29 14.81 6.22
CA THR A 112 7.35 15.50 5.32
C THR A 112 7.83 16.92 5.04
N ILE A 113 7.90 17.29 3.76
CA ILE A 113 8.25 18.65 3.29
C ILE A 113 7.00 19.52 3.20
N ALA A 114 5.93 18.99 2.62
CA ALA A 114 4.67 19.72 2.47
C ALA A 114 3.50 18.75 2.37
N SER A 115 2.33 19.15 2.86
CA SER A 115 1.09 18.39 2.72
C SER A 115 -0.07 19.32 2.39
N PHE A 116 -0.64 19.18 1.19
CA PHE A 116 -1.58 20.15 0.64
C PHE A 116 -2.52 19.55 -0.39
N CYS A 117 -3.55 20.32 -0.74
CA CYS A 117 -4.60 19.91 -1.67
C CYS A 117 -4.63 20.81 -2.90
N ILE A 118 -4.59 20.20 -4.09
CA ILE A 118 -4.90 20.87 -5.36
C ILE A 118 -6.26 20.37 -5.82
N GLY A 119 -7.30 21.19 -5.61
CA GLY A 119 -8.69 20.78 -5.82
C GLY A 119 -9.03 19.59 -4.92
N THR A 120 -9.29 18.41 -5.51
CA THR A 120 -9.54 17.17 -4.77
C THR A 120 -8.34 16.23 -4.73
N THR A 121 -7.17 16.68 -5.17
CA THR A 121 -5.93 15.88 -5.17
C THR A 121 -5.10 16.21 -3.95
N LEU A 122 -4.95 15.23 -3.07
CA LEU A 122 -3.99 15.26 -1.97
C LEU A 122 -2.58 15.10 -2.54
N ASN A 123 -1.66 15.95 -2.09
CA ASN A 123 -0.23 15.84 -2.34
C ASN A 123 0.49 15.89 -0.99
N VAL A 124 1.36 14.91 -0.74
CA VAL A 124 2.26 14.88 0.41
C VAL A 124 3.67 14.67 -0.12
N ASP A 125 4.48 15.70 0.01
CA ASP A 125 5.88 15.71 -0.42
C ASP A 125 6.74 15.30 0.75
N TYR A 126 7.67 14.38 0.52
CA TYR A 126 8.42 13.71 1.57
C TYR A 126 9.80 13.32 1.10
N ILE A 127 10.70 13.06 2.04
CA ILE A 127 12.04 12.53 1.77
C ILE A 127 11.97 11.01 1.78
N ASP A 128 12.27 10.38 0.63
CA ASP A 128 12.36 8.93 0.55
C ASP A 128 13.77 8.46 0.93
N GLU A 129 13.92 7.96 2.14
CA GLU A 129 15.20 7.43 2.64
C GLU A 129 15.33 5.90 2.46
N ASP A 130 14.20 5.18 2.51
CA ASP A 130 14.15 3.72 2.63
C ASP A 130 13.47 3.02 1.43
N PHE A 131 13.34 3.73 0.30
CA PHE A 131 12.62 3.27 -0.89
C PHE A 131 11.21 2.80 -0.53
N THR A 132 10.43 3.70 0.07
CA THR A 132 9.07 3.41 0.50
C THR A 132 8.15 3.23 -0.71
N VAL A 133 7.43 2.12 -0.76
CA VAL A 133 6.44 1.84 -1.80
C VAL A 133 5.04 2.07 -1.25
N PHE A 134 4.32 2.97 -1.91
CA PHE A 134 2.90 3.17 -1.66
C PHE A 134 2.05 2.28 -2.56
N SER A 135 1.06 1.62 -1.96
CA SER A 135 0.13 0.77 -2.71
C SER A 135 -1.28 0.86 -2.16
N ALA A 136 -2.24 0.40 -2.96
CA ALA A 136 -3.64 0.27 -2.57
C ALA A 136 -4.06 -1.19 -2.75
N PRO A 137 -4.07 -2.01 -1.67
CA PRO A 137 -4.43 -3.41 -1.79
C PRO A 137 -5.84 -3.58 -2.34
N HIS A 138 -6.02 -4.52 -3.26
CA HIS A 138 -7.35 -4.83 -3.79
C HIS A 138 -8.15 -5.65 -2.78
N LEU A 139 -9.14 -5.01 -2.17
CA LEU A 139 -10.04 -5.59 -1.17
C LEU A 139 -11.48 -5.67 -1.73
N PRO A 140 -11.86 -6.76 -2.41
CA PRO A 140 -13.18 -6.88 -3.07
C PRO A 140 -14.35 -7.13 -2.10
N VAL A 141 -14.27 -6.62 -0.87
CA VAL A 141 -15.24 -6.84 0.21
C VAL A 141 -16.35 -5.78 0.17
N GLN A 142 -17.56 -6.19 0.50
CA GLN A 142 -18.72 -5.29 0.60
C GLN A 142 -19.42 -5.45 1.94
N PHE A 143 -19.81 -4.33 2.54
CA PHE A 143 -20.55 -4.26 3.80
C PHE A 143 -21.88 -3.55 3.59
N SER A 144 -22.92 -3.98 4.30
CA SER A 144 -24.21 -3.27 4.34
C SER A 144 -24.14 -1.98 5.14
N GLU A 145 -23.33 -1.97 6.21
CA GLU A 145 -23.18 -0.84 7.12
C GLU A 145 -21.76 -0.24 7.06
N GLU A 146 -21.68 1.08 7.23
CA GLU A 146 -20.40 1.79 7.27
C GLU A 146 -19.57 1.40 8.50
N THR A 147 -20.24 1.19 9.63
CA THR A 147 -19.67 0.76 10.91
C THR A 147 -18.90 -0.55 10.78
N ASP A 148 -19.45 -1.54 10.09
CA ASP A 148 -18.80 -2.84 9.88
C ASP A 148 -17.62 -2.74 8.92
N CYS A 149 -17.76 -1.92 7.86
CA CYS A 149 -16.64 -1.61 6.99
C CYS A 149 -15.50 -0.92 7.77
N ARG A 150 -15.82 0.03 8.66
CA ARG A 150 -14.85 0.73 9.51
C ARG A 150 -14.13 -0.22 10.46
N LYS A 151 -14.86 -1.13 11.12
CA LYS A 151 -14.27 -2.18 11.96
C LYS A 151 -13.30 -3.05 11.15
N PHE A 152 -13.66 -3.42 9.92
CA PHE A 152 -12.80 -4.20 9.05
C PHE A 152 -11.52 -3.45 8.67
N VAL A 153 -11.60 -2.19 8.20
CA VAL A 153 -10.38 -1.44 7.81
C VAL A 153 -9.47 -1.13 8.99
N ASN A 154 -10.02 -0.89 10.18
CA ASN A 154 -9.22 -0.70 11.40
C ASN A 154 -8.51 -2.00 11.79
N LYS A 155 -9.24 -3.13 11.83
CA LYS A 155 -8.65 -4.45 12.09
C LYS A 155 -7.54 -4.80 11.09
N MET A 156 -7.74 -4.48 9.82
CA MET A 156 -6.73 -4.68 8.78
C MET A 156 -5.54 -3.74 8.96
N SER A 157 -5.75 -2.49 9.36
CA SER A 157 -4.68 -1.54 9.68
C SER A 157 -3.79 -2.08 10.80
N ASP A 158 -4.38 -2.58 11.89
CA ASP A 158 -3.63 -3.16 13.01
C ASP A 158 -2.80 -4.37 12.58
N LYS A 159 -3.40 -5.24 11.75
CA LYS A 159 -2.72 -6.43 11.20
C LYS A 159 -1.58 -6.07 10.25
N PHE A 160 -1.72 -5.00 9.45
CA PHE A 160 -0.64 -4.51 8.59
C PHE A 160 0.48 -3.89 9.41
N SER A 161 0.16 -3.07 10.42
CA SER A 161 1.17 -2.45 11.30
C SER A 161 2.03 -3.50 12.01
N ALA A 162 1.44 -4.63 12.41
CA ALA A 162 2.17 -5.76 12.99
C ALA A 162 3.18 -6.43 12.04
N GLN A 163 3.22 -6.03 10.77
CA GLN A 163 4.12 -6.53 9.72
C GLN A 163 4.91 -5.41 9.05
N SER A 164 5.10 -4.28 9.74
CA SER A 164 5.82 -3.09 9.21
C SER A 164 5.22 -2.56 7.91
N VAL A 165 3.91 -2.73 7.74
CA VAL A 165 3.11 -2.12 6.67
C VAL A 165 2.23 -1.07 7.31
N HIS A 166 2.46 0.19 6.98
CA HIS A 166 1.78 1.31 7.61
C HIS A 166 0.57 1.74 6.78
N THR A 167 -0.53 2.05 7.44
CA THR A 167 -1.74 2.51 6.75
C THR A 167 -1.76 4.04 6.70
N LEU A 168 -1.80 4.59 5.48
CA LEU A 168 -1.85 6.03 5.23
C LEU A 168 -3.29 6.55 5.19
N ILE A 169 -4.15 5.81 4.49
CA ILE A 169 -5.57 6.11 4.35
C ILE A 169 -6.32 4.81 4.63
N ASN A 170 -7.26 4.83 5.57
CA ASN A 170 -8.23 3.76 5.80
C ASN A 170 -9.62 4.36 5.89
N THR A 171 -10.45 4.10 4.88
CA THR A 171 -11.82 4.64 4.85
C THR A 171 -12.78 3.67 4.19
N CYS A 172 -14.06 4.02 4.24
CA CYS A 172 -15.13 3.25 3.66
C CYS A 172 -15.83 4.10 2.60
N ARG A 173 -15.78 3.63 1.35
CA ARG A 173 -16.45 4.29 0.24
C ARG A 173 -17.85 3.73 0.08
N LYS A 174 -18.85 4.61 0.15
CA LYS A 174 -20.24 4.31 -0.21
C LYS A 174 -20.36 4.14 -1.72
N VAL A 175 -20.87 2.99 -2.17
CA VAL A 175 -21.02 2.62 -3.57
C VAL A 175 -22.50 2.29 -3.84
N PRO A 176 -23.16 2.98 -4.79
CA PRO A 176 -24.50 2.61 -5.21
C PRO A 176 -24.44 1.29 -6.00
N VAL A 177 -25.32 0.34 -5.66
CA VAL A 177 -25.40 -0.98 -6.34
C VAL A 177 -26.71 -1.19 -7.09
N ARG A 178 -27.79 -0.53 -6.64
CA ARG A 178 -29.11 -0.49 -7.28
C ARG A 178 -29.79 0.84 -6.94
N PRO A 179 -30.87 1.25 -7.64
CA PRO A 179 -31.72 2.33 -7.17
C PRO A 179 -32.08 2.13 -5.70
N PHE A 180 -31.81 3.12 -4.86
CA PHE A 180 -32.03 3.12 -3.40
C PHE A 180 -31.19 2.14 -2.56
N LYS A 181 -30.28 1.35 -3.14
CA LYS A 181 -29.38 0.45 -2.39
C LYS A 181 -27.92 0.82 -2.58
N HIS A 182 -27.23 0.99 -1.46
CA HIS A 182 -25.79 1.22 -1.41
C HIS A 182 -25.11 0.14 -0.57
N VAL A 183 -23.81 -0.02 -0.79
CA VAL A 183 -22.91 -0.83 0.03
C VAL A 183 -21.68 0.00 0.37
N TYR A 184 -20.93 -0.41 1.37
CA TYR A 184 -19.67 0.20 1.76
C TYR A 184 -18.52 -0.73 1.36
N THR A 185 -17.51 -0.16 0.71
CA THR A 185 -16.30 -0.87 0.26
C THR A 185 -15.08 -0.30 0.96
N PRO A 186 -14.17 -1.13 1.50
CA PRO A 186 -12.97 -0.66 2.16
C PRO A 186 -12.03 -0.02 1.13
N VAL A 187 -11.42 1.10 1.51
CA VAL A 187 -10.36 1.77 0.77
C VAL A 187 -9.17 1.89 1.70
N MET A 188 -8.07 1.24 1.33
CA MET A 188 -6.82 1.31 2.07
C MET A 188 -5.70 1.77 1.15
N HIS A 189 -4.91 2.73 1.61
CA HIS A 189 -3.61 3.07 1.07
C HIS A 189 -2.57 2.77 2.14
N ILE A 190 -1.54 2.05 1.75
CA ILE A 190 -0.49 1.59 2.65
C ILE A 190 0.87 2.03 2.12
N ALA A 191 1.81 2.16 3.04
CA ALA A 191 3.22 2.38 2.82
C ALA A 191 3.99 1.18 3.41
N ALA A 192 4.95 0.66 2.66
CA ALA A 192 5.85 -0.38 3.14
C ALA A 192 7.22 -0.22 2.47
N SER A 193 8.26 -0.78 3.08
CA SER A 193 9.56 -0.90 2.40
C SER A 193 9.39 -1.63 1.05
N TYR A 194 10.20 -1.27 0.04
CA TYR A 194 10.15 -1.88 -1.30
C TYR A 194 10.23 -3.41 -1.31
N GLU A 195 10.78 -4.00 -0.25
CA GLU A 195 10.89 -5.44 -0.10
C GLU A 195 9.56 -6.13 0.20
N LEU A 196 8.52 -5.38 0.60
CA LEU A 196 7.24 -5.91 1.04
C LEU A 196 6.11 -5.55 0.07
N GLN A 197 5.29 -6.53 -0.30
CA GLN A 197 4.08 -6.31 -1.11
C GLN A 197 2.89 -7.01 -0.49
N VAL A 198 1.80 -6.27 -0.27
CA VAL A 198 0.51 -6.87 0.10
C VAL A 198 -0.15 -7.48 -1.14
N LYS A 199 -0.55 -8.75 -1.03
CA LYS A 199 -1.24 -9.50 -2.08
C LYS A 199 -2.54 -10.09 -1.55
N THR A 200 -3.48 -10.31 -2.45
CA THR A 200 -4.79 -10.87 -2.13
C THR A 200 -5.11 -12.06 -3.01
N ILE A 201 -5.73 -13.08 -2.42
CA ILE A 201 -6.33 -14.22 -3.11
C ILE A 201 -7.83 -14.14 -2.88
N THR A 202 -8.56 -14.00 -3.98
CA THR A 202 -10.02 -14.16 -4.01
C THR A 202 -10.30 -15.62 -4.36
N GLY A 203 -10.81 -16.35 -3.38
CA GLY A 203 -11.01 -17.79 -3.40
C GLY A 203 -12.40 -18.23 -3.84
N LYS A 204 -12.81 -19.41 -3.33
CA LYS A 204 -14.10 -20.05 -3.64
C LYS A 204 -15.25 -19.11 -3.32
N ARG A 205 -16.21 -19.02 -4.25
CA ARG A 205 -17.47 -18.31 -4.07
C ARG A 205 -18.56 -19.31 -3.74
N VAL A 206 -19.30 -19.05 -2.67
CA VAL A 206 -20.36 -19.91 -2.13
C VAL A 206 -21.62 -19.10 -1.82
N ALA A 207 -22.74 -19.78 -1.54
CA ALA A 207 -23.94 -19.09 -1.07
C ALA A 207 -23.68 -18.45 0.30
N GLU A 208 -24.45 -17.42 0.62
CA GLU A 208 -24.35 -16.73 1.92
C GLU A 208 -24.54 -17.71 3.08
N GLY A 209 -23.70 -17.60 4.12
CA GLY A 209 -23.69 -18.50 5.28
C GLY A 209 -23.01 -19.85 5.04
N GLN A 210 -22.48 -20.12 3.85
CA GLN A 210 -21.79 -21.39 3.54
C GLN A 210 -20.27 -21.28 3.53
N CYS A 211 -19.70 -20.08 3.64
CA CYS A 211 -18.26 -19.93 3.73
C CYS A 211 -17.78 -20.26 5.15
N LYS A 212 -16.82 -21.19 5.26
CA LYS A 212 -16.31 -21.71 6.54
C LYS A 212 -14.81 -21.45 6.77
N VAL A 213 -14.22 -20.52 6.01
CA VAL A 213 -12.79 -20.21 6.14
C VAL A 213 -12.50 -19.43 7.42
N SER A 214 -11.52 -19.94 8.19
CA SER A 214 -10.92 -19.26 9.33
C SER A 214 -9.42 -19.03 9.12
N GLU A 215 -8.84 -18.06 9.85
CA GLU A 215 -7.39 -17.79 9.82
C GLU A 215 -6.56 -19.00 10.24
N GLU A 216 -7.03 -19.73 11.25
CA GLU A 216 -6.35 -20.90 11.82
C GLU A 216 -6.19 -22.02 10.79
N SER A 217 -7.18 -22.19 9.89
CA SER A 217 -7.17 -23.20 8.84
C SER A 217 -6.00 -23.04 7.86
N TYR A 218 -5.46 -21.83 7.71
CA TYR A 218 -4.40 -21.53 6.74
C TYR A 218 -3.07 -21.11 7.37
N LYS A 219 -3.07 -20.75 8.67
CA LYS A 219 -1.89 -20.22 9.35
C LYS A 219 -0.69 -21.17 9.27
N THR A 220 -0.89 -22.47 9.54
CA THR A 220 0.20 -23.47 9.48
C THR A 220 0.72 -23.63 8.05
N LYS A 221 -0.16 -23.81 7.06
CA LYS A 221 0.23 -23.99 5.65
C LYS A 221 1.06 -22.83 5.11
N PHE A 222 0.66 -21.59 5.41
CA PHE A 222 1.39 -20.39 4.99
C PHE A 222 2.73 -20.24 5.72
N LYS A 223 2.78 -20.56 7.02
CA LYS A 223 4.01 -20.56 7.81
C LYS A 223 5.03 -21.58 7.28
N ASP A 224 4.60 -22.79 6.93
CA ASP A 224 5.48 -23.86 6.44
C ASP A 224 6.16 -23.52 5.11
N VAL A 225 5.56 -22.62 4.33
CA VAL A 225 6.12 -22.10 3.08
C VAL A 225 6.72 -20.70 3.22
N ASN A 226 6.93 -20.21 4.45
CA ASN A 226 7.52 -18.90 4.75
C ASN A 226 6.80 -17.73 4.05
N VAL A 227 5.46 -17.75 4.05
CA VAL A 227 4.62 -16.63 3.59
C VAL A 227 3.80 -16.09 4.76
N ASP A 228 3.85 -14.78 5.00
CA ASP A 228 3.15 -14.15 6.12
C ASP A 228 1.67 -13.91 5.76
N LEU A 229 0.78 -14.72 6.34
CA LEU A 229 -0.67 -14.55 6.20
C LEU A 229 -1.15 -13.44 7.15
N ILE A 230 -1.73 -12.38 6.59
CA ILE A 230 -2.32 -11.25 7.33
C ILE A 230 -3.74 -11.58 7.75
N HIS A 231 -4.54 -12.11 6.82
CA HIS A 231 -5.95 -12.37 7.00
C HIS A 231 -6.39 -13.54 6.14
N ALA A 232 -7.26 -14.38 6.68
CA ALA A 232 -8.07 -15.31 5.91
C ALA A 232 -9.49 -15.33 6.50
N GLY A 233 -10.49 -15.14 5.65
CA GLY A 233 -11.87 -15.09 6.11
C GLY A 233 -12.87 -15.06 4.99
N CYS A 234 -14.14 -15.05 5.38
CA CYS A 234 -15.28 -14.98 4.48
C CYS A 234 -15.70 -13.53 4.27
N SER A 235 -15.90 -13.15 3.01
CA SER A 235 -16.28 -11.80 2.62
C SER A 235 -17.53 -11.83 1.76
N LYS A 236 -18.47 -10.91 2.02
CA LYS A 236 -19.72 -10.81 1.26
C LYS A 236 -19.52 -10.04 -0.06
N LYS A 237 -20.22 -10.51 -1.11
CA LYS A 237 -20.35 -9.83 -2.40
C LYS A 237 -21.74 -10.11 -2.99
N GLY A 238 -22.66 -9.16 -2.84
CA GLY A 238 -24.07 -9.39 -3.17
C GLY A 238 -24.67 -10.53 -2.34
N ASN A 239 -25.39 -11.46 -2.99
CA ASN A 239 -26.04 -12.61 -2.34
C ASN A 239 -25.13 -13.84 -2.24
N SER A 240 -23.82 -13.62 -2.07
CA SER A 240 -22.83 -14.70 -2.02
C SER A 240 -21.66 -14.30 -1.14
N GLU A 241 -20.98 -15.29 -0.62
CA GLU A 241 -19.73 -15.13 0.08
C GLU A 241 -18.57 -15.64 -0.77
N PHE A 242 -17.39 -15.09 -0.54
CA PHE A 242 -16.16 -15.60 -1.10
C PHE A 242 -15.07 -15.64 -0.04
N GLU A 243 -14.14 -16.56 -0.22
CA GLU A 243 -12.97 -16.70 0.63
C GLU A 243 -11.95 -15.61 0.25
N LEU A 244 -11.46 -14.86 1.23
CA LEU A 244 -10.46 -13.81 1.03
C LEU A 244 -9.24 -14.14 1.88
N LEU A 245 -8.09 -14.28 1.22
CA LEU A 245 -6.80 -14.37 1.89
C LEU A 245 -5.95 -13.15 1.52
N ILE A 246 -5.27 -12.58 2.51
CA ILE A 246 -4.38 -11.43 2.37
C ILE A 246 -3.03 -11.84 2.96
N TYR A 247 -1.94 -11.63 2.23
CA TYR A 247 -0.60 -12.02 2.66
C TYR A 247 0.46 -11.00 2.25
N ILE A 248 1.62 -11.04 2.91
CA ILE A 248 2.81 -10.27 2.55
C ILE A 248 3.73 -11.13 1.69
N LYS A 249 4.09 -10.60 0.52
CA LYS A 249 5.16 -11.13 -0.30
C LYS A 249 6.44 -10.32 -0.04
N LYS A 250 7.49 -10.99 0.43
CA LYS A 250 8.85 -10.46 0.54
C LYS A 250 9.59 -10.56 -0.81
N PHE A 251 10.47 -9.61 -1.14
CA PHE A 251 11.13 -9.52 -2.46
C PHE A 251 11.90 -10.78 -2.85
N LYS A 252 12.70 -11.34 -1.92
CA LYS A 252 13.39 -12.63 -2.06
C LYS A 252 12.62 -13.80 -1.44
N GLY A 253 11.36 -13.56 -1.07
CA GLY A 253 10.51 -14.55 -0.45
C GLY A 253 9.84 -15.47 -1.48
N PRO A 254 9.33 -16.61 -1.02
CA PRO A 254 8.56 -17.53 -1.85
C PRO A 254 7.35 -16.82 -2.50
N TRP A 255 7.16 -17.06 -3.80
CA TRP A 255 6.05 -16.48 -4.56
C TRP A 255 4.91 -17.50 -4.70
N ILE A 256 3.70 -17.09 -4.32
CA ILE A 256 2.48 -17.87 -4.55
C ILE A 256 2.09 -17.77 -6.03
N LYS A 257 2.19 -18.89 -6.75
CA LYS A 257 1.72 -19.05 -8.12
C LYS A 257 0.29 -19.57 -8.12
N LYS A 258 -0.41 -19.31 -9.23
CA LYS A 258 -1.77 -19.81 -9.48
C LYS A 258 -1.74 -20.73 -10.70
N PHE A 259 -2.22 -21.95 -10.51
CA PHE A 259 -2.59 -22.87 -11.58
C PHE A 259 -4.10 -22.82 -11.78
N VAL A 260 -4.54 -22.86 -13.05
CA VAL A 260 -5.94 -22.98 -13.44
C VAL A 260 -6.01 -24.14 -14.41
N GLY A 261 -6.74 -25.20 -14.04
CA GLY A 261 -6.94 -26.37 -14.89
C GLY A 261 -8.07 -26.18 -15.90
N SER A 262 -8.40 -27.27 -16.58
CA SER A 262 -9.48 -27.33 -17.57
C SER A 262 -10.86 -27.02 -16.96
N VAL A 263 -11.84 -26.80 -17.82
CA VAL A 263 -13.25 -26.63 -17.43
C VAL A 263 -13.97 -27.97 -17.44
N TYR A 264 -14.84 -28.17 -16.46
CA TYR A 264 -15.65 -29.38 -16.27
C TYR A 264 -17.12 -28.98 -16.07
N SER A 265 -18.06 -29.79 -16.55
CA SER A 265 -19.49 -29.54 -16.36
C SER A 265 -20.00 -29.99 -14.99
N ASP A 266 -19.26 -30.88 -14.32
CA ASP A 266 -19.63 -31.47 -13.04
C ASP A 266 -18.64 -31.10 -11.93
N VAL A 267 -19.17 -30.92 -10.71
CA VAL A 267 -18.36 -30.52 -9.56
C VAL A 267 -17.51 -31.68 -9.03
N MET A 268 -18.01 -32.92 -9.04
CA MET A 268 -17.25 -34.07 -8.56
C MET A 268 -16.07 -34.35 -9.47
N GLU A 269 -16.27 -34.22 -10.79
CA GLU A 269 -15.18 -34.32 -11.75
C GLU A 269 -14.12 -33.24 -11.51
N CYS A 270 -14.54 -31.99 -11.28
CA CYS A 270 -13.60 -30.92 -10.95
C CYS A 270 -12.80 -31.22 -9.67
N GLU A 271 -13.46 -31.67 -8.59
CA GLU A 271 -12.79 -31.96 -7.31
C GLU A 271 -11.80 -33.13 -7.44
N ALA A 272 -12.14 -34.17 -8.23
CA ALA A 272 -11.20 -35.25 -8.55
C ALA A 272 -9.97 -34.75 -9.31
N GLN A 273 -10.14 -33.77 -10.20
CA GLN A 273 -9.04 -33.16 -10.95
C GLN A 273 -8.25 -32.14 -10.11
N LEU A 274 -8.89 -31.51 -9.13
CA LEU A 274 -8.25 -30.65 -8.15
C LEU A 274 -7.23 -31.44 -7.33
N GLU A 275 -7.65 -32.58 -6.76
CA GLU A 275 -6.76 -33.48 -5.97
C GLU A 275 -5.58 -33.98 -6.81
N ARG A 276 -5.84 -34.39 -8.07
CA ARG A 276 -4.77 -34.76 -9.01
C ARG A 276 -3.81 -33.61 -9.27
N SER A 277 -4.33 -32.40 -9.47
CA SER A 277 -3.51 -31.21 -9.72
C SER A 277 -2.63 -30.88 -8.52
N GLU A 278 -3.17 -30.99 -7.30
CA GLU A 278 -2.38 -30.80 -6.07
C GLU A 278 -1.26 -31.83 -5.95
N ASN A 279 -1.55 -33.12 -6.19
CA ASN A 279 -0.57 -34.19 -6.13
C ASN A 279 0.55 -34.01 -7.18
N VAL A 280 0.21 -33.59 -8.40
CA VAL A 280 1.21 -33.30 -9.45
C VAL A 280 2.05 -32.07 -9.10
N ILE A 281 1.44 -31.02 -8.56
CA ILE A 281 2.16 -29.83 -8.10
C ILE A 281 3.12 -30.20 -6.97
N ALA A 282 2.67 -31.02 -6.02
CA ALA A 282 3.47 -31.50 -4.90
C ALA A 282 4.62 -32.42 -5.35
N SER A 283 4.39 -33.32 -6.32
CA SER A 283 5.43 -34.23 -6.83
C SER A 283 6.56 -33.50 -7.58
N GLN A 284 6.30 -32.29 -8.07
CA GLN A 284 7.30 -31.37 -8.63
C GLN A 284 8.09 -30.60 -7.54
N GLY A 285 7.92 -30.94 -6.27
CA GLY A 285 8.59 -30.28 -5.14
C GLY A 285 7.94 -28.96 -4.70
N ASN A 286 6.83 -28.55 -5.31
CA ASN A 286 6.10 -27.36 -4.88
C ASN A 286 5.19 -27.68 -3.67
N THR A 287 4.65 -26.66 -3.02
CA THR A 287 3.71 -26.84 -1.91
C THR A 287 2.37 -26.17 -2.24
N PRO A 288 1.29 -26.95 -2.50
CA PRO A 288 -0.06 -26.43 -2.57
C PRO A 288 -0.46 -25.82 -1.22
N ILE A 289 -0.98 -24.60 -1.24
CA ILE A 289 -1.35 -23.88 -0.01
C ILE A 289 -2.85 -23.61 0.09
N TYR A 290 -3.51 -23.49 -1.06
CA TYR A 290 -4.94 -23.20 -1.14
C TYR A 290 -5.46 -23.63 -2.50
N SER A 291 -6.61 -24.31 -2.53
CA SER A 291 -7.17 -24.88 -3.74
C SER A 291 -8.68 -24.95 -3.65
N TYR A 292 -9.36 -24.86 -4.79
CA TYR A 292 -10.80 -25.01 -4.88
C TYR A 292 -11.26 -25.20 -6.33
N CYS A 293 -12.44 -25.79 -6.48
CA CYS A 293 -13.19 -25.73 -7.73
C CYS A 293 -13.97 -24.42 -7.86
N ASN A 294 -13.62 -23.64 -8.87
CA ASN A 294 -14.24 -22.36 -9.17
C ASN A 294 -15.42 -22.52 -10.14
N LEU A 295 -16.62 -22.12 -9.71
CA LEU A 295 -17.80 -22.09 -10.57
C LEU A 295 -17.86 -20.79 -11.38
N PHE A 296 -17.86 -20.91 -12.72
CA PHE A 296 -18.08 -19.83 -13.66
C PHE A 296 -18.97 -20.30 -14.81
N ASN A 297 -20.05 -19.56 -15.12
CA ASN A 297 -20.98 -19.89 -16.21
C ASN A 297 -21.44 -21.37 -16.25
N LYS A 298 -21.82 -21.94 -15.10
CA LYS A 298 -22.23 -23.37 -14.95
C LYS A 298 -21.12 -24.39 -15.25
N THR A 299 -19.87 -23.96 -15.34
CA THR A 299 -18.70 -24.83 -15.47
C THR A 299 -17.77 -24.65 -14.27
N TYR A 300 -16.99 -25.67 -13.97
CA TYR A 300 -16.07 -25.72 -12.83
C TYR A 300 -14.63 -25.83 -13.33
N SER A 301 -13.72 -25.05 -12.75
CA SER A 301 -12.28 -25.18 -13.01
C SER A 301 -11.52 -25.36 -11.71
N PRO A 302 -10.60 -26.34 -11.62
CA PRO A 302 -9.77 -26.49 -10.45
C PRO A 302 -8.72 -25.37 -10.45
N ILE A 303 -8.61 -24.69 -9.31
CA ILE A 303 -7.63 -23.65 -9.07
C ILE A 303 -6.75 -24.09 -7.92
N VAL A 304 -5.43 -24.05 -8.12
CA VAL A 304 -4.44 -24.36 -7.08
C VAL A 304 -3.48 -23.18 -6.94
N TYR A 305 -3.39 -22.63 -5.73
CA TYR A 305 -2.35 -21.70 -5.32
C TYR A 305 -1.25 -22.49 -4.64
N PHE A 306 -0.01 -22.26 -5.06
CA PHE A 306 1.15 -23.02 -4.58
C PHE A 306 2.41 -22.17 -4.49
N VAL A 307 3.34 -22.58 -3.64
CA VAL A 307 4.68 -22.00 -3.54
C VAL A 307 5.68 -22.92 -4.23
N LYS A 308 6.53 -22.33 -5.08
CA LYS A 308 7.68 -23.04 -5.64
C LYS A 308 8.79 -23.09 -4.60
N LYS A 309 9.27 -24.29 -4.27
CA LYS A 309 10.51 -24.48 -3.50
C LYS A 309 11.72 -24.34 -4.41
#